data_AF-A0A8B6XYK0-F1
#
_entry.id   AF-A0A8B6XYK0-F1
#
_cell.length_a   1.000
_cell.length_b   1.000
_cell.length_c   1.000
_cell.angle_alpha   90.00
_cell.angle_beta   90.00
_cell.angle_gamma   90.00
#
_symmetry.space_group_name_H-M   'P 1'
#
loop_
_entity.id
_entity.type
_entity.pdbx_description
1 polymer ?
#
loop_
_entity_poly.entity_id
_entity_poly.type
_entity_poly.pdbx_seq_one_letter_code
_entity_poly.pdbx_strand_id
1 'polypeptide(L)'
;MFAKLFGKDGDLTSHKKAINHKEAVEAGRYFFKNYNKPAMDIVNRKKTQRLQQVSENFQRLTPDVETIIFLGRQNIPFRGHRDNGSLLDIDDDDSDVMTNEGNFRELLKFRVNCGNLNLENHLKTGRASATYISKTTQNALIECCGEEICEQIASRVRESNYYAIMFDETTDASHQPQMKQYDAI
;
A
#
# COMPACT_ATOMS: atom_id res chain seq x y z
N MET A 1 -38.09 57.66 -16.09
CA MET A 1 -38.49 57.06 -14.80
C MET A 1 -37.52 56.01 -14.24
N PHE A 2 -36.49 55.54 -14.98
CA PHE A 2 -35.57 54.50 -14.48
C PHE A 2 -34.08 54.89 -14.39
N ALA A 3 -33.76 56.19 -14.43
CA ALA A 3 -32.37 56.67 -14.44
C ALA A 3 -31.57 56.23 -13.19
N LYS A 4 -32.23 56.13 -12.03
CA LYS A 4 -31.65 55.60 -10.78
C LYS A 4 -31.32 54.10 -10.83
N LEU A 5 -31.94 53.33 -11.72
CA LEU A 5 -31.73 51.89 -11.83
C LEU A 5 -30.64 51.52 -12.83
N PHE A 6 -30.63 52.17 -14.00
CA PHE A 6 -29.74 51.81 -15.13
C PHE A 6 -28.55 52.76 -15.36
N GLY A 7 -28.39 53.78 -14.51
CA GLY A 7 -27.23 54.68 -14.57
C GLY A 7 -25.90 53.97 -14.31
N LYS A 8 -24.78 54.64 -14.62
CA LYS A 8 -23.41 54.15 -14.37
C LYS A 8 -23.17 53.80 -12.89
N ASP A 9 -23.85 54.55 -12.01
CA ASP A 9 -23.94 54.37 -10.55
C ASP A 9 -25.36 53.98 -10.09
N GLY A 10 -26.19 53.49 -11.02
CA GLY A 10 -27.54 53.04 -10.74
C GLY A 10 -27.56 51.78 -9.88
N ASP A 11 -28.62 51.59 -9.11
CA ASP A 11 -28.73 50.54 -8.08
C ASP A 11 -28.44 49.13 -8.61
N LEU A 12 -28.85 48.82 -9.84
CA LEU A 12 -28.59 47.52 -10.47
C LEU A 12 -27.11 47.32 -10.81
N THR A 13 -26.47 48.37 -11.32
CA THR A 13 -25.05 48.37 -11.69
C THR A 13 -24.18 48.24 -10.45
N SER A 14 -24.56 48.91 -9.36
CA SER A 14 -23.95 48.84 -8.04
C SER A 14 -24.13 47.44 -7.42
N HIS A 15 -25.34 46.89 -7.46
CA HIS A 15 -25.64 45.52 -7.01
C HIS A 15 -24.80 44.47 -7.75
N LYS A 16 -24.70 44.55 -9.08
CA LYS A 16 -23.92 43.59 -9.88
C LYS A 16 -22.42 43.63 -9.56
N LYS A 17 -21.90 44.80 -9.17
CA LYS A 17 -20.50 44.98 -8.78
C LYS A 17 -20.22 44.52 -7.35
N ALA A 18 -21.24 44.47 -6.50
CA ALA A 18 -21.13 44.07 -5.11
C ALA A 18 -20.60 42.63 -5.00
N ILE A 19 -19.76 42.41 -3.98
CA ILE A 19 -19.03 41.15 -3.77
C ILE A 19 -20.01 40.00 -3.55
N ASN A 20 -21.04 40.20 -2.73
CA ASN A 20 -22.10 39.23 -2.48
C ASN A 20 -22.80 38.73 -3.75
N HIS A 21 -23.11 39.62 -4.70
CA HIS A 21 -23.70 39.22 -5.98
C HIS A 21 -22.72 38.36 -6.79
N LYS A 22 -21.45 38.77 -6.88
CA LYS A 22 -20.43 38.02 -7.62
C LYS A 22 -20.21 36.64 -7.01
N GLU A 23 -20.07 36.55 -5.69
CA GLU A 23 -19.92 35.31 -4.95
C GLU A 23 -21.15 34.40 -5.12
N ALA A 24 -22.37 34.95 -5.05
CA ALA A 24 -23.59 34.19 -5.25
C ALA A 24 -23.72 33.66 -6.69
N VAL A 25 -23.39 34.48 -7.70
CA VAL A 25 -23.39 34.06 -9.11
C VAL A 25 -22.32 33.00 -9.37
N GLU A 26 -21.14 33.15 -8.78
CA GLU A 26 -20.07 32.17 -8.88
C GLU A 26 -20.44 30.85 -8.19
N ALA A 27 -20.98 30.90 -6.98
CA ALA A 27 -21.51 29.74 -6.27
C ALA A 27 -22.60 29.01 -7.07
N GLY A 28 -23.54 29.76 -7.67
CA GLY A 28 -24.56 29.19 -8.56
C GLY A 28 -23.97 28.52 -9.80
N ARG A 29 -22.93 29.11 -10.41
CA ARG A 29 -22.21 28.50 -11.53
C ARG A 29 -21.49 27.22 -11.13
N TYR A 30 -20.83 27.20 -9.97
CA TYR A 30 -20.20 25.99 -9.44
C TYR A 30 -21.22 24.90 -9.14
N PHE A 31 -22.37 25.26 -8.57
CA PHE A 31 -23.46 24.32 -8.34
C PHE A 31 -23.95 23.68 -9.63
N PHE A 32 -24.29 24.48 -10.66
CA PHE A 32 -24.73 23.93 -11.96
C PHE A 32 -23.65 23.05 -12.62
N LYS A 33 -22.37 23.41 -12.47
CA LYS A 33 -21.25 22.62 -13.00
C LYS A 33 -21.11 21.27 -12.28
N ASN A 34 -21.22 21.26 -10.96
CA ASN A 34 -21.13 20.05 -10.14
C ASN A 34 -22.39 19.18 -10.23
N TYR A 35 -23.56 19.79 -10.36
CA TYR A 35 -24.83 19.07 -10.54
C TYR A 35 -24.83 18.26 -11.84
N ASN A 36 -24.41 18.87 -12.95
CA ASN A 36 -24.31 18.19 -14.24
C ASN A 36 -23.11 17.24 -14.34
N LYS A 37 -22.06 17.46 -13.54
CA LYS A 37 -20.86 16.61 -13.49
C LYS A 37 -20.43 16.38 -12.04
N PRO A 38 -21.08 15.45 -11.32
CA PRO A 38 -20.81 15.21 -9.90
C PRO A 38 -19.35 14.85 -9.59
N ALA A 39 -18.64 14.24 -10.55
CA ALA A 39 -17.22 13.92 -10.44
C ALA A 39 -16.30 15.15 -10.32
N MET A 40 -16.76 16.35 -10.67
CA MET A 40 -15.99 17.59 -10.55
C MET A 40 -16.13 18.25 -9.17
N ASP A 41 -17.12 17.82 -8.38
CA ASP A 41 -17.29 18.28 -7.02
C ASP A 41 -16.07 17.92 -6.17
N ILE A 42 -15.59 18.86 -5.35
CA ILE A 42 -14.34 18.71 -4.59
C ILE A 42 -14.43 17.56 -3.59
N VAL A 43 -15.60 17.35 -2.97
CA VAL A 43 -15.81 16.27 -2.00
C VAL A 43 -15.73 14.92 -2.73
N ASN A 44 -16.39 14.83 -3.88
CA ASN A 44 -16.33 13.63 -4.72
C ASN A 44 -14.91 13.39 -5.26
N ARG A 45 -14.22 14.43 -5.74
CA ARG A 45 -12.83 14.34 -6.22
C ARG A 45 -11.87 13.89 -5.14
N LYS A 46 -11.93 14.47 -3.93
CA LYS A 46 -11.11 14.05 -2.80
C LYS A 46 -11.35 12.59 -2.44
N LYS A 47 -12.63 12.16 -2.44
CA LYS A 47 -12.98 10.76 -2.19
C LYS A 47 -12.42 9.84 -3.28
N THR A 48 -12.60 10.18 -4.55
CA THR A 48 -12.09 9.41 -5.70
C THR A 48 -10.57 9.34 -5.70
N GLN A 49 -9.87 10.47 -5.51
CA GLN A 49 -8.42 10.52 -5.48
C GLN A 49 -7.84 9.69 -4.32
N ARG A 50 -8.45 9.75 -3.14
CA ARG A 50 -8.05 8.91 -2.00
C ARG A 50 -8.21 7.43 -2.32
N LEU A 51 -9.34 7.03 -2.91
CA LEU A 51 -9.58 5.64 -3.30
C LEU A 51 -8.60 5.17 -4.38
N GLN A 52 -8.29 6.02 -5.36
CA GLN A 52 -7.27 5.76 -6.38
C GLN A 52 -5.90 5.55 -5.75
N GLN A 53 -5.46 6.43 -4.85
CA GLN A 53 -4.18 6.30 -4.17
C GLN A 53 -4.09 5.03 -3.33
N VAL A 54 -5.16 4.67 -2.62
CA VAL A 54 -5.22 3.40 -1.87
C VAL A 54 -5.09 2.22 -2.82
N SER A 55 -5.82 2.22 -3.94
CA SER A 55 -5.73 1.17 -4.96
C SER A 55 -4.33 1.05 -5.55
N GLU A 56 -3.67 2.17 -5.85
CA GLU A 56 -2.30 2.18 -6.37
C GLU A 56 -1.31 1.63 -5.34
N ASN A 57 -1.42 2.04 -4.07
CA ASN A 57 -0.57 1.52 -3.00
C ASN A 57 -0.77 0.01 -2.79
N PHE A 58 -2.01 -0.48 -2.88
CA PHE A 58 -2.29 -1.92 -2.83
C PHE A 58 -1.63 -2.65 -3.99
N GLN A 59 -1.78 -2.17 -5.23
CA GLN A 59 -1.13 -2.78 -6.40
C GLN A 59 0.40 -2.83 -6.28
N ARG A 60 0.99 -1.85 -5.61
CA ARG A 60 2.43 -1.81 -5.33
C ARG A 60 2.86 -2.84 -4.28
N LEU A 61 2.06 -3.03 -3.24
CA LEU A 61 2.32 -3.98 -2.14
C LEU A 61 2.00 -5.44 -2.49
N THR A 62 1.05 -5.68 -3.39
CA THR A 62 0.63 -7.02 -3.83
C THR A 62 1.82 -7.95 -4.15
N PRO A 63 2.78 -7.59 -5.02
CA PRO A 63 3.90 -8.48 -5.35
C PRO A 63 4.79 -8.83 -4.14
N ASP A 64 4.96 -7.91 -3.19
CA ASP A 64 5.75 -8.15 -1.97
C ASP A 64 5.04 -9.14 -1.04
N VAL A 65 3.73 -8.93 -0.80
CA VAL A 65 2.89 -9.80 0.03
C VAL A 65 2.79 -11.20 -0.57
N GLU A 66 2.55 -11.31 -1.88
CA GLU A 66 2.50 -12.61 -2.56
C GLU A 66 3.82 -13.36 -2.48
N THR A 67 4.95 -12.64 -2.59
CA THR A 67 6.29 -13.22 -2.42
C THR A 67 6.49 -13.73 -1.00
N ILE A 68 6.05 -12.98 0.01
CA ILE A 68 6.11 -13.40 1.41
C ILE A 68 5.30 -14.67 1.65
N ILE A 69 4.05 -14.71 1.16
CA ILE A 69 3.17 -15.87 1.27
C ILE A 69 3.78 -17.08 0.57
N PHE A 70 4.35 -16.89 -0.63
CA PHE A 70 4.99 -17.98 -1.36
C PHE A 70 6.16 -18.59 -0.57
N LEU A 71 7.09 -17.75 -0.11
CA LEU A 71 8.27 -18.21 0.65
C LEU A 71 7.86 -18.90 1.95
N GLY A 72 6.90 -18.32 2.68
CA GLY A 72 6.37 -18.90 3.91
C GLY A 72 5.71 -20.27 3.68
N ARG A 73 4.88 -20.41 2.63
CA ARG A 73 4.21 -21.69 2.31
C ARG A 73 5.18 -22.77 1.85
N GLN A 74 6.26 -22.40 1.18
CA GLN A 74 7.28 -23.34 0.71
C GLN A 74 8.38 -23.61 1.75
N ASN A 75 8.31 -22.96 2.93
CA ASN A 75 9.35 -23.01 3.95
C ASN A 75 10.75 -22.61 3.40
N ILE A 76 10.77 -21.60 2.51
CA ILE A 76 11.99 -21.07 1.92
C ILE A 76 12.45 -19.86 2.73
N PRO A 77 13.73 -19.78 3.15
CA PRO A 77 14.25 -18.64 3.87
C PRO A 77 14.09 -17.32 3.09
N PHE A 78 13.74 -16.23 3.77
CA PHE A 78 13.47 -14.95 3.13
C PHE A 78 14.75 -14.14 2.84
N ARG A 79 15.73 -14.23 3.75
CA ARG A 79 16.90 -13.34 3.81
C ARG A 79 18.13 -13.92 3.11
N GLY A 80 18.93 -13.03 2.54
CA GLY A 80 20.27 -13.30 2.03
C GLY A 80 21.33 -12.62 2.89
N HIS A 81 22.59 -12.62 2.40
CA HIS A 81 23.71 -12.03 3.13
C HIS A 81 23.66 -10.49 3.11
N ARG A 82 23.12 -9.89 2.04
CA ARG A 82 22.90 -8.44 1.91
C ARG A 82 21.46 -8.19 1.44
N ASP A 83 20.68 -7.37 2.14
CA ASP A 83 19.26 -7.12 1.82
C ASP A 83 18.93 -5.63 1.57
N ASN A 84 19.94 -4.84 1.27
CA ASN A 84 19.88 -3.39 1.11
C ASN A 84 20.18 -2.93 -0.33
N GLY A 85 19.81 -1.68 -0.64
CA GLY A 85 20.06 -1.05 -1.95
C GLY A 85 18.89 -1.16 -2.94
N SER A 86 19.06 -0.48 -4.08
CA SER A 86 18.13 -0.58 -5.21
C SER A 86 18.08 -2.02 -5.73
N LEU A 87 16.92 -2.43 -6.25
CA LEU A 87 16.71 -3.78 -6.77
C LEU A 87 16.99 -3.87 -8.28
N LEU A 88 17.04 -2.72 -8.96
CA LEU A 88 17.17 -2.59 -10.41
C LEU A 88 18.41 -1.82 -10.87
N ASP A 89 19.24 -1.33 -9.95
CA ASP A 89 20.49 -0.66 -10.31
C ASP A 89 21.49 -1.73 -10.76
N ILE A 90 21.74 -1.77 -12.07
CA ILE A 90 22.72 -2.65 -12.75
C ILE A 90 24.04 -1.88 -13.00
N ASP A 91 24.11 -0.61 -12.61
CA ASP A 91 25.23 0.27 -12.93
C ASP A 91 26.32 0.18 -11.85
N ASP A 92 27.15 -0.87 -11.92
CA ASP A 92 28.60 -0.71 -11.83
C ASP A 92 29.26 -2.01 -12.27
N ASP A 93 30.21 -1.89 -13.20
CA ASP A 93 31.11 -2.89 -13.81
C ASP A 93 31.99 -3.64 -12.76
N ASP A 94 31.70 -3.47 -11.47
CA ASP A 94 32.44 -4.01 -10.32
C ASP A 94 31.52 -4.36 -9.11
N SER A 95 30.19 -4.26 -9.25
CA SER A 95 29.24 -4.63 -8.20
C SER A 95 28.92 -6.13 -8.24
N ASP A 96 29.89 -6.92 -7.78
CA ASP A 96 29.79 -8.32 -7.35
C ASP A 96 28.46 -9.03 -7.71
N VAL A 97 28.37 -9.50 -8.96
CA VAL A 97 27.32 -10.38 -9.51
C VAL A 97 27.12 -11.65 -8.66
N MET A 98 27.96 -11.88 -7.65
CA MET A 98 27.94 -13.03 -6.75
C MET A 98 27.30 -12.75 -5.38
N THR A 99 26.86 -11.53 -5.05
CA THR A 99 26.26 -11.30 -3.73
C THR A 99 24.78 -11.72 -3.69
N ASN A 100 24.50 -12.84 -3.01
CA ASN A 100 23.13 -13.33 -2.79
C ASN A 100 22.30 -12.33 -1.95
N GLU A 101 21.33 -11.67 -2.61
CA GLU A 101 20.42 -10.69 -1.99
C GLU A 101 19.24 -11.30 -1.21
N GLY A 102 19.15 -12.63 -1.20
CA GLY A 102 18.09 -13.38 -0.54
C GLY A 102 16.91 -13.68 -1.43
N ASN A 103 16.22 -14.77 -1.11
CA ASN A 103 15.14 -15.31 -1.96
C ASN A 103 13.98 -14.32 -2.15
N PHE A 104 13.73 -13.43 -1.19
CA PHE A 104 12.71 -12.39 -1.36
C PHE A 104 13.05 -11.42 -2.51
N ARG A 105 14.25 -10.83 -2.48
CA ARG A 105 14.67 -9.86 -3.49
C ARG A 105 14.86 -10.52 -4.86
N GLU A 106 15.45 -11.71 -4.89
CA GLU A 106 15.63 -12.49 -6.12
C GLU A 106 14.29 -12.89 -6.75
N LEU A 107 13.27 -13.24 -5.96
CA LEU A 107 11.95 -13.54 -6.52
C LEU A 107 11.26 -12.30 -7.09
N LEU A 108 11.46 -11.11 -6.50
CA LEU A 108 10.98 -9.85 -7.07
C LEU A 108 11.69 -9.52 -8.39
N LYS A 109 13.02 -9.70 -8.47
CA LYS A 109 13.78 -9.58 -9.73
C LYS A 109 13.24 -10.54 -10.79
N PHE A 110 13.01 -11.80 -10.41
CA PHE A 110 12.43 -12.80 -11.30
C PHE A 110 11.05 -12.39 -11.82
N ARG A 111 10.17 -11.88 -10.95
CA ARG A 111 8.83 -11.38 -11.34
C ARG A 111 8.92 -10.22 -12.33
N VAL A 112 9.84 -9.29 -12.13
CA VAL A 112 10.11 -8.19 -13.09
C VAL A 112 10.57 -8.77 -14.43
N ASN A 113 11.54 -9.68 -14.42
CA ASN A 113 12.06 -10.33 -15.62
C ASN A 113 11.00 -11.16 -16.37
N CYS A 114 10.01 -11.70 -15.67
CA CYS A 114 8.84 -12.37 -16.27
C CYS A 114 7.78 -11.41 -16.83
N GLY A 115 8.04 -10.09 -16.83
CA GLY A 115 7.17 -9.09 -17.47
C GLY A 115 6.18 -8.41 -16.53
N ASN A 116 6.41 -8.41 -15.21
CA ASN A 116 5.59 -7.63 -14.28
C ASN A 116 5.94 -6.13 -14.36
N LEU A 117 5.40 -5.46 -15.38
CA LEU A 117 5.64 -4.04 -15.65
C LEU A 117 5.17 -3.11 -14.52
N ASN A 118 4.14 -3.51 -13.77
CA ASN A 118 3.65 -2.70 -12.65
C ASN A 118 4.65 -2.68 -11.50
N LEU A 119 5.20 -3.85 -11.15
CA LEU A 119 6.28 -3.97 -10.17
C LEU A 119 7.54 -3.26 -10.66
N GLU A 120 7.91 -3.42 -11.93
CA GLU A 120 9.06 -2.76 -12.53
C GLU A 120 8.93 -1.22 -12.45
N ASN A 121 7.80 -0.68 -12.90
CA ASN A 121 7.53 0.75 -12.83
C ASN A 121 7.53 1.26 -11.39
N HIS A 122 6.95 0.51 -10.45
CA HIS A 122 6.97 0.83 -9.03
C HIS A 122 8.39 0.91 -8.47
N LEU A 123 9.24 -0.06 -8.79
CA LEU A 123 10.62 -0.08 -8.33
C LEU A 123 11.48 1.03 -8.96
N LYS A 124 11.22 1.40 -10.22
CA LYS A 124 11.93 2.49 -10.92
C LYS A 124 11.47 3.90 -10.52
N THR A 125 10.17 4.10 -10.31
CA THR A 125 9.57 5.43 -10.08
C THR A 125 9.28 5.70 -8.61
N GLY A 126 9.28 4.65 -7.78
CA GLY A 126 9.09 4.73 -6.35
C GLY A 126 10.21 5.52 -5.68
N ARG A 127 9.85 6.39 -4.73
CA ARG A 127 10.85 6.97 -3.82
C ARG A 127 11.51 5.82 -3.06
N ALA A 128 12.79 5.93 -2.73
CA ALA A 128 13.53 4.88 -2.01
C ALA A 128 12.84 4.43 -0.69
N SER A 129 12.04 5.30 -0.07
CA SER A 129 11.25 5.01 1.14
C SER A 129 9.91 4.30 0.89
N ALA A 130 9.50 4.14 -0.36
CA ALA A 130 8.19 3.66 -0.77
C ALA A 130 8.27 2.42 -1.66
N THR A 131 9.44 1.77 -1.77
CA THR A 131 9.62 0.54 -2.54
C THR A 131 9.07 -0.69 -1.81
N TYR A 132 8.86 -0.61 -0.49
CA TYR A 132 8.35 -1.66 0.40
C TYR A 132 9.22 -2.93 0.52
N ILE A 133 10.39 -2.95 -0.13
CA ILE A 133 11.36 -4.05 -0.11
C ILE A 133 12.36 -3.99 1.06
N SER A 134 12.27 -2.98 1.93
CA SER A 134 13.23 -2.81 3.03
C SER A 134 13.07 -3.92 4.06
N LYS A 135 14.14 -4.27 4.78
CA LYS A 135 14.09 -5.24 5.89
C LYS A 135 12.99 -4.93 6.92
N THR A 136 12.75 -3.64 7.18
CA THR A 136 11.76 -3.18 8.16
C THR A 136 10.36 -3.42 7.65
N THR A 137 10.10 -3.05 6.40
CA THR A 137 8.80 -3.28 5.77
C THR A 137 8.52 -4.76 5.59
N GLN A 138 9.51 -5.55 5.16
CA GLN A 138 9.40 -6.99 5.04
C GLN A 138 9.00 -7.63 6.38
N ASN A 139 9.67 -7.27 7.48
CA ASN A 139 9.32 -7.78 8.80
C ASN A 139 7.89 -7.42 9.22
N ALA A 140 7.47 -6.17 8.98
CA ALA A 140 6.11 -5.74 9.29
C ALA A 140 5.06 -6.53 8.48
N LEU A 141 5.33 -6.79 7.19
CA LEU A 141 4.45 -7.61 6.36
C LEU A 141 4.41 -9.07 6.80
N ILE A 142 5.56 -9.63 7.22
CA ILE A 142 5.64 -10.99 7.79
C ILE A 142 4.81 -11.06 9.09
N GLU A 143 4.92 -10.05 9.96
CA GLU A 143 4.15 -9.97 11.20
C GLU A 143 2.65 -9.93 10.92
N CYS A 144 2.18 -9.06 10.01
CA CYS A 144 0.77 -9.02 9.61
C CYS A 144 0.28 -10.37 9.05
N CYS A 145 1.10 -11.05 8.23
CA CYS A 145 0.75 -12.38 7.74
C CYS A 145 0.66 -13.40 8.89
N GLY A 146 1.58 -13.32 9.86
CA GLY A 146 1.59 -14.16 11.05
C GLY A 146 0.36 -13.94 11.93
N GLU A 147 -0.03 -12.69 12.17
CA GLU A 147 -1.24 -12.33 12.92
C GLU A 147 -2.50 -12.92 12.28
N GLU A 148 -2.67 -12.75 10.96
CA GLU A 148 -3.81 -13.29 10.21
C GLU A 148 -3.87 -14.83 10.29
N ILE A 149 -2.73 -15.50 10.14
CA ILE A 149 -2.65 -16.96 10.28
C ILE A 149 -3.04 -17.39 11.70
N CYS A 150 -2.51 -16.73 12.72
CA CYS A 150 -2.82 -17.00 14.12
C CYS A 150 -4.30 -16.78 14.43
N GLU A 151 -4.91 -15.71 13.91
CA GLU A 151 -6.33 -15.42 14.10
C GLU A 151 -7.20 -16.52 13.48
N GLN A 152 -6.87 -16.98 12.26
CA GLN A 152 -7.59 -18.08 11.62
C GLN A 152 -7.45 -19.39 12.39
N ILE A 153 -6.24 -19.73 12.87
CA ILE A 153 -6.03 -20.92 13.71
C ILE A 153 -6.85 -20.81 15.00
N ALA A 154 -6.80 -19.66 15.66
CA ALA A 154 -7.55 -19.43 16.89
C ALA A 154 -9.07 -19.53 16.68
N SER A 155 -9.59 -19.05 15.53
CA SER A 155 -11.01 -19.23 15.19
C SER A 155 -11.37 -20.70 15.04
N ARG A 156 -10.56 -21.47 14.31
CA ARG A 156 -10.78 -22.91 14.12
C ARG A 156 -10.75 -23.69 15.42
N VAL A 157 -9.85 -23.34 16.34
CA VAL A 157 -9.78 -23.96 17.68
C VAL A 157 -11.00 -23.60 18.52
N ARG A 158 -11.46 -22.34 18.48
CA ARG A 158 -12.68 -21.92 19.19
C ARG A 158 -13.94 -22.61 18.68
N GLU A 159 -13.98 -22.92 17.40
CA GLU A 159 -15.10 -23.62 16.74
C GLU A 159 -15.01 -25.15 16.86
N SER A 160 -13.86 -25.71 17.27
CA SER A 160 -13.69 -27.15 17.39
C SER A 160 -14.27 -27.67 18.71
N ASN A 161 -14.92 -28.84 18.65
CA ASN A 161 -15.41 -29.51 19.86
C ASN A 161 -14.27 -30.04 20.74
N TYR A 162 -13.15 -30.38 20.12
CA TYR A 162 -11.98 -30.97 20.75
C TYR A 162 -10.71 -30.41 20.11
N TYR A 163 -9.66 -30.23 20.90
CA TYR A 163 -8.31 -29.90 20.46
C TYR A 163 -7.30 -30.54 21.41
N ALA A 164 -6.08 -30.75 20.96
CA ALA A 164 -4.98 -31.27 21.75
C ALA A 164 -3.75 -30.38 21.57
N ILE A 165 -2.92 -30.30 22.61
CA ILE A 165 -1.69 -29.51 22.63
C ILE A 165 -0.57 -30.48 23.01
N MET A 166 0.45 -30.67 22.16
CA MET A 166 1.66 -31.42 22.53
C MET A 166 2.85 -30.49 22.69
N PHE A 167 3.70 -30.82 23.65
CA PHE A 167 4.95 -30.12 23.91
C PHE A 167 6.11 -31.06 23.58
N ASP A 168 7.01 -30.64 22.70
CA ASP A 168 8.27 -31.32 22.40
C ASP A 168 9.42 -30.47 22.97
N GLU A 169 10.35 -31.12 23.67
CA GLU A 169 11.52 -30.46 24.25
C GLU A 169 12.77 -30.90 23.51
N THR A 170 13.40 -29.96 22.81
CA THR A 170 14.68 -30.19 22.14
C THR A 170 15.78 -29.44 22.89
N THR A 171 16.81 -30.13 23.33
CA THR A 171 17.98 -29.51 23.97
C THR A 171 18.98 -29.08 22.91
N ASP A 172 19.35 -27.80 22.90
CA ASP A 172 20.39 -27.32 21.97
C ASP A 172 21.81 -27.66 22.46
N ALA A 173 22.82 -27.39 21.62
CA ALA A 173 24.22 -27.67 21.94
C ALA A 173 24.77 -26.86 23.14
N SER A 174 24.05 -25.84 23.61
CA SER A 174 24.35 -25.03 24.78
C SER A 174 23.61 -25.48 26.04
N HIS A 175 22.91 -26.62 26.00
CA HIS A 175 22.08 -27.17 27.07
C HIS A 175 20.90 -26.27 27.48
N GLN A 176 20.47 -25.34 26.63
CA GLN A 176 19.23 -24.61 26.87
C GLN A 176 18.04 -25.40 26.31
N PRO A 177 16.99 -25.64 27.11
CA PRO A 177 15.79 -26.30 26.64
C PRO A 177 15.02 -25.36 25.69
N GLN A 178 14.79 -25.81 24.47
CA GLN A 178 13.92 -25.14 23.49
C GLN A 178 12.64 -25.96 23.34
N MET A 179 11.53 -25.41 23.82
CA MET A 179 10.21 -26.03 23.72
C MET A 179 9.60 -25.72 22.36
N LYS A 180 9.17 -26.75 21.62
CA LYS A 180 8.42 -26.65 20.38
C LYS A 180 7.07 -27.31 20.59
N GLN A 181 5.99 -26.57 20.37
CA GLN A 181 4.64 -27.12 20.46
C GLN A 181 4.28 -27.80 19.14
N TYR A 182 3.74 -29.01 19.19
CA TYR A 182 3.22 -29.75 18.03
C TYR A 182 1.81 -30.24 18.35
N ASP A 183 0.88 -30.27 17.41
CA ASP A 183 -0.49 -30.73 17.65
C ASP A 183 -0.71 -32.10 16.99
N ALA A 184 -1.28 -33.07 17.72
CA ALA A 184 -1.77 -34.34 17.17
C ALA A 184 -3.09 -34.74 17.83
N ILE A 185 -3.99 -35.31 17.02
CA ILE A 185 -5.22 -36.02 17.45
C ILE A 185 -4.87 -37.49 17.64
#